data_AF-H9MA69-F1
#
_entry.id   AF-H9MA69-F1
#
_cell.length_a   1.000
_cell.length_b   1.000
_cell.length_c   1.000
_cell.angle_alpha   90.00
_cell.angle_beta   90.00
_cell.angle_gamma   90.00
#
_symmetry.space_group_name_H-M   'P 1'
#
loop_
_entity.id
_entity.type
_entity.pdbx_description
1 polymer ?
#
loop_
_entity_poly.entity_id
_entity_poly.type
_entity_poly.pdbx_seq_one_letter_code
_entity_poly.pdbx_strand_id
1 'polypeptide(L)'
;DDAYKVIYAEDPHGREVADMIRDMRFWNELDAVLSLVKLVKMMIQEIEVERPLVGQCLPLWDDLRTKVKDWCAKYNVDEGPVEEIIEKRFAKNYHPAWSAAFILDPLYLLRDNSGKYLPPFKCLTTEQEKDVDR
;
A
#
# COMPACT_ATOMS: atom_id res chain seq x y z
N ASP A 1 -2.49 -2.26 45.93
CA ASP A 1 -3.50 -2.38 44.87
C ASP A 1 -4.75 -1.52 45.05
N ASP A 2 -5.37 -1.41 46.23
CA ASP A 2 -6.62 -0.63 46.34
C ASP A 2 -6.45 0.90 46.37
N ALA A 3 -5.28 1.42 46.74
CA ALA A 3 -5.02 2.86 46.71
C ALA A 3 -4.91 3.44 45.28
N TYR A 4 -4.57 2.62 44.28
CA TYR A 4 -4.48 3.05 42.88
C TYR A 4 -5.86 3.20 42.23
N LYS A 5 -6.88 2.47 42.74
CA LYS A 5 -8.25 2.52 42.23
C LYS A 5 -9.03 3.76 42.68
N VAL A 6 -8.67 4.35 43.82
CA VAL A 6 -9.43 5.49 44.40
C VAL A 6 -9.06 6.81 43.73
N ILE A 7 -7.79 7.02 43.35
CA ILE A 7 -7.33 8.27 42.71
C ILE A 7 -7.86 8.40 41.27
N TYR A 8 -7.97 7.30 40.53
CA TYR A 8 -8.51 7.28 39.17
C TYR A 8 -10.05 7.36 39.12
N ALA A 9 -10.74 7.11 40.22
CA ALA A 9 -12.20 7.18 40.27
C ALA A 9 -12.72 8.63 40.27
N GLU A 10 -11.91 9.58 40.75
CA GLU A 10 -12.27 10.99 40.87
C GLU A 10 -11.75 11.89 39.74
N ASP A 11 -10.76 11.42 38.96
CA ASP A 11 -10.27 12.12 37.77
C ASP A 11 -11.07 11.72 36.52
N PRO A 12 -11.85 12.65 35.92
CA PRO A 12 -12.63 12.38 34.71
C PRO A 12 -11.76 11.91 33.54
N HIS A 13 -10.53 12.43 33.42
CA HIS A 13 -9.61 12.07 32.34
C HIS A 13 -9.02 10.67 32.53
N GLY A 14 -8.64 10.32 33.75
CA GLY A 14 -8.21 8.96 34.09
C GLY A 14 -9.28 7.91 33.77
N ARG A 15 -10.55 8.20 34.07
CA ARG A 15 -11.65 7.29 33.74
C ARG A 15 -11.79 7.07 32.23
N GLU A 16 -11.77 8.14 31.44
CA GLU A 16 -11.85 8.09 29.97
C GLU A 16 -10.72 7.24 29.38
N VAL A 17 -9.49 7.44 29.84
CA VAL A 17 -8.32 6.66 29.40
C VAL A 17 -8.46 5.18 29.80
N ALA A 18 -8.95 4.90 31.01
CA ALA A 18 -9.15 3.53 31.47
C ALA A 18 -10.23 2.79 30.65
N ASP A 19 -11.29 3.49 30.25
CA ASP A 19 -12.35 2.94 29.41
C ASP A 19 -11.83 2.69 27.97
N MET A 20 -11.05 3.62 27.41
CA MET A 20 -10.39 3.45 26.11
C MET A 20 -9.43 2.25 26.08
N ILE A 21 -8.60 2.10 27.11
CA ILE A 21 -7.64 0.98 27.23
C ILE A 21 -8.38 -0.37 27.35
N ARG A 22 -9.60 -0.39 27.88
CA ARG A 22 -10.42 -1.61 27.97
C ARG A 22 -11.19 -1.92 26.69
N ASP A 23 -11.36 -0.95 25.78
CA ASP A 23 -12.01 -1.20 24.50
C ASP A 23 -11.05 -1.95 23.56
N MET A 24 -11.38 -3.21 23.24
CA MET A 24 -10.60 -4.00 22.28
C MET A 24 -10.59 -3.38 20.87
N ARG A 25 -11.62 -2.61 20.50
CA ARG A 25 -11.68 -1.94 19.20
C ARG A 25 -10.58 -0.88 19.08
N PHE A 26 -10.30 -0.15 20.15
CA PHE A 26 -9.20 0.82 20.18
C PHE A 26 -7.86 0.15 19.82
N TRP A 27 -7.56 -1.00 20.43
CA TRP A 27 -6.32 -1.72 20.16
C TRP A 27 -6.26 -2.29 18.73
N ASN A 28 -7.40 -2.77 18.21
CA ASN A 28 -7.49 -3.25 16.84
C ASN A 28 -7.27 -2.12 15.81
N GLU A 29 -7.88 -0.95 16.03
CA GLU A 29 -7.69 0.23 15.19
C GLU A 29 -6.24 0.74 15.26
N LEU A 30 -5.65 0.77 16.46
CA LEU A 30 -4.25 1.15 16.64
C LEU A 30 -3.30 0.18 15.92
N ASP A 31 -3.53 -1.13 16.03
CA ASP A 31 -2.74 -2.14 15.31
C ASP A 31 -2.89 -2.00 13.79
N ALA A 32 -4.10 -1.71 13.30
CA ALA A 32 -4.35 -1.43 11.88
C ALA A 32 -3.46 -0.28 11.38
N VAL A 33 -3.47 0.86 12.08
CA VAL A 33 -2.66 2.04 11.73
C VAL A 33 -1.17 1.72 11.80
N LEU A 34 -0.70 1.08 12.87
CA LEU A 34 0.72 0.70 13.02
C LEU A 34 1.17 -0.26 11.93
N SER A 35 0.32 -1.22 11.57
CA SER A 35 0.57 -2.20 10.51
C SER A 35 0.67 -1.54 9.13
N LEU A 36 -0.19 -0.55 8.82
CA LEU A 36 -0.13 0.18 7.56
C LEU A 36 1.17 1.02 7.47
N VAL A 37 1.51 1.72 8.55
CA VAL A 37 2.75 2.52 8.60
C VAL A 37 3.99 1.63 8.43
N LYS A 38 4.01 0.45 9.07
CA LYS A 38 5.09 -0.53 8.91
C LYS A 38 5.20 -1.02 7.47
N LEU A 39 4.08 -1.40 6.85
CA LEU A 39 4.02 -1.85 5.45
C LEU A 39 4.67 -0.82 4.51
N VAL A 40 4.25 0.44 4.59
CA VAL A 40 4.80 1.52 3.75
C VAL A 40 6.29 1.76 4.04
N LYS A 41 6.69 1.80 5.31
CA LYS A 41 8.10 1.99 5.69
C LYS A 41 9.00 0.87 5.18
N MET A 42 8.54 -0.38 5.27
CA MET A 42 9.30 -1.53 4.77
C MET A 42 9.48 -1.45 3.25
N MET A 43 8.43 -1.14 2.50
CA MET A 43 8.56 -0.95 1.05
C MET A 43 9.51 0.18 0.68
N ILE A 44 9.48 1.30 1.41
CA ILE A 44 10.43 2.41 1.18
C ILE A 44 11.88 1.94 1.43
N GLN A 45 12.11 1.22 2.52
CA GLN A 45 13.44 0.68 2.84
C GLN A 45 13.93 -0.30 1.77
N GLU A 46 13.06 -1.20 1.29
CA GLU A 46 13.35 -2.12 0.20
C GLU A 46 13.72 -1.36 -1.09
N ILE A 47 12.97 -0.30 -1.43
CA ILE A 47 13.28 0.56 -2.59
C ILE A 47 14.63 1.27 -2.44
N GLU A 48 14.95 1.78 -1.25
CA GLU A 48 16.23 2.44 -0.97
C GLU A 48 17.43 1.49 -1.09
N VAL A 49 17.25 0.24 -0.67
CA VAL A 49 18.27 -0.82 -0.73
C VAL A 49 18.44 -1.33 -2.16
N GLU A 50 17.36 -1.74 -2.81
CA GLU A 50 17.38 -2.39 -4.12
C GLU A 50 17.61 -1.41 -5.28
N ARG A 51 17.33 -0.11 -5.08
CA ARG A 51 17.48 0.96 -6.08
C ARG A 51 16.88 0.56 -7.44
N PRO A 52 15.55 0.34 -7.48
CA PRO A 52 14.89 -0.26 -8.62
C PRO A 52 15.10 0.55 -9.92
N LEU A 53 15.12 -0.18 -11.04
CA LEU A 53 15.14 0.42 -12.37
C LEU A 53 13.78 1.08 -12.67
N VAL A 54 13.76 2.00 -13.62
CA VAL A 54 12.54 2.72 -14.04
C VAL A 54 11.45 1.76 -14.51
N GLY A 55 11.81 0.62 -15.13
CA GLY A 55 10.85 -0.41 -15.56
C GLY A 55 10.11 -1.09 -14.41
N GLN A 56 10.63 -0.98 -13.19
CA GLN A 56 10.03 -1.58 -11.99
C GLN A 56 9.12 -0.61 -11.23
N CYS A 57 9.07 0.67 -11.60
CA CYS A 57 8.24 1.67 -10.90
C CYS A 57 6.75 1.32 -10.94
N LEU A 58 6.22 0.90 -12.10
CA LEU A 58 4.82 0.46 -12.21
C LEU A 58 4.52 -0.78 -11.36
N PRO A 59 5.30 -1.87 -11.47
CA PRO A 59 5.15 -3.04 -10.59
C PRO A 59 5.18 -2.71 -9.09
N LEU A 60 6.00 -1.76 -8.65
CA LEU A 60 6.06 -1.35 -7.24
C LEU A 60 4.77 -0.66 -6.77
N TRP A 61 4.13 0.12 -7.65
CA TRP A 61 2.82 0.71 -7.35
C TRP A 61 1.71 -0.35 -7.30
N ASP A 62 1.75 -1.35 -8.18
CA ASP A 62 0.82 -2.47 -8.15
C ASP A 62 1.00 -3.31 -6.89
N ASP A 63 2.24 -3.58 -6.48
CA ASP A 63 2.55 -4.26 -5.21
C ASP A 63 2.01 -3.47 -4.00
N LEU A 64 2.16 -2.14 -3.99
CA LEU A 64 1.58 -1.31 -2.94
C LEU A 64 0.05 -1.44 -2.90
N ARG A 65 -0.63 -1.39 -4.05
CA ARG A 65 -2.09 -1.57 -4.14
C ARG A 65 -2.52 -2.92 -3.59
N THR A 66 -1.86 -3.99 -4.01
CA THR A 66 -2.16 -5.35 -3.53
C THR A 66 -1.97 -5.46 -2.02
N LYS A 67 -0.83 -4.99 -1.49
CA LYS A 67 -0.56 -5.02 -0.04
C LYS A 67 -1.56 -4.18 0.76
N VAL A 68 -1.99 -3.03 0.25
CA VAL A 68 -3.00 -2.18 0.89
C VAL A 68 -4.39 -2.83 0.84
N LYS A 69 -4.76 -3.47 -0.27
CA LYS A 69 -6.01 -4.24 -0.38
C LYS A 69 -6.06 -5.39 0.63
N ASP A 70 -4.97 -6.14 0.75
CA ASP A 70 -4.84 -7.21 1.74
C ASP A 70 -4.92 -6.67 3.18
N TRP A 71 -4.33 -5.49 3.43
CA TRP A 71 -4.45 -4.79 4.70
C TRP A 71 -5.90 -4.35 5.00
N CYS A 72 -6.62 -3.80 4.03
CA CYS A 72 -8.03 -3.43 4.18
C CYS A 72 -8.88 -4.67 4.54
N ALA A 73 -8.67 -5.78 3.84
CA ALA A 73 -9.35 -7.04 4.12
C ALA A 73 -9.04 -7.57 5.53
N LYS A 74 -7.78 -7.49 5.96
CA LYS A 74 -7.34 -7.95 7.30
C LYS A 74 -8.02 -7.19 8.44
N TYR A 75 -8.15 -5.88 8.33
CA TYR A 75 -8.71 -5.03 9.40
C TYR A 75 -10.18 -4.64 9.18
N ASN A 76 -10.82 -5.17 8.14
CA ASN A 76 -12.19 -4.86 7.76
C ASN A 76 -12.41 -3.34 7.55
N VAL A 77 -11.45 -2.70 6.89
CA VAL A 77 -11.50 -1.29 6.50
C VAL A 77 -12.12 -1.19 5.11
N ASP A 78 -12.97 -0.17 4.90
CA ASP A 78 -13.53 0.12 3.58
C ASP A 78 -12.42 0.44 2.57
N GLU A 79 -12.32 -0.37 1.53
CA GLU A 79 -11.28 -0.26 0.50
C GLU A 79 -11.43 1.03 -0.33
N GLY A 80 -12.66 1.47 -0.59
CA GLY A 80 -12.94 2.56 -1.55
C GLY A 80 -12.23 3.88 -1.22
N PRO A 81 -12.36 4.42 0.01
CA PRO A 81 -11.66 5.64 0.41
C PRO A 81 -10.13 5.50 0.38
N VAL A 82 -9.61 4.31 0.66
CA VAL A 82 -8.17 4.04 0.67
C VAL A 82 -7.64 3.96 -0.77
N GLU A 83 -8.33 3.25 -1.64
CA GLU A 83 -8.04 3.15 -3.07
C GLU A 83 -8.03 4.55 -3.73
N GLU A 84 -9.01 5.40 -3.41
CA GLU A 84 -9.06 6.78 -3.91
C GLU A 84 -7.81 7.59 -3.53
N ILE A 85 -7.30 7.42 -2.30
CA ILE A 85 -6.06 8.08 -1.85
C ILE A 85 -4.86 7.55 -2.64
N ILE A 86 -4.76 6.23 -2.81
CA ILE A 86 -3.65 5.61 -3.56
C ILE A 86 -3.68 6.07 -5.03
N GLU A 87 -4.83 6.05 -5.69
CA GLU A 87 -4.95 6.48 -7.09
C GLU A 87 -4.67 7.96 -7.28
N LYS A 88 -5.12 8.83 -6.36
CA LYS A 88 -4.74 10.26 -6.39
C LYS A 88 -3.23 10.46 -6.26
N ARG A 89 -2.56 9.65 -5.44
CA ARG A 89 -1.10 9.71 -5.29
C ARG A 89 -0.40 9.15 -6.51
N PHE A 90 -0.87 8.02 -7.05
CA PHE A 90 -0.35 7.45 -8.28
C PHE A 90 -0.44 8.46 -9.43
N ALA A 91 -1.63 9.00 -9.71
CA ALA A 91 -1.86 9.95 -10.79
C ALA A 91 -0.98 11.20 -10.70
N LYS A 92 -0.70 11.69 -9.47
CA LYS A 92 0.17 12.85 -9.25
C LYS A 92 1.66 12.57 -9.53
N ASN A 93 2.10 11.32 -9.33
CA ASN A 93 3.51 10.96 -9.41
C ASN A 93 3.86 10.11 -10.64
N TYR A 94 2.84 9.66 -11.38
CA TYR A 94 3.01 8.85 -12.57
C TYR A 94 3.80 9.60 -13.64
N HIS A 95 4.70 8.87 -14.30
CA HIS A 95 5.48 9.39 -15.42
C HIS A 95 5.34 8.44 -16.62
N PRO A 96 5.02 8.92 -17.83
CA PRO A 96 4.84 8.09 -19.03
C PRO A 96 5.99 7.12 -19.32
N ALA A 97 7.23 7.56 -19.06
CA ALA A 97 8.42 6.71 -19.19
C ALA A 97 8.38 5.41 -18.36
N TRP A 98 7.56 5.33 -17.30
CA TRP A 98 7.43 4.10 -16.51
C TRP A 98 6.73 3.00 -17.32
N SER A 99 5.67 3.33 -18.06
CA SER A 99 5.00 2.38 -18.95
C SER A 99 5.92 1.92 -20.06
N ALA A 100 6.61 2.86 -20.72
CA ALA A 100 7.58 2.55 -21.76
C ALA A 100 8.75 1.68 -21.25
N ALA A 101 9.31 2.02 -20.09
CA ALA A 101 10.38 1.23 -19.50
C ALA A 101 9.91 -0.17 -19.11
N PHE A 102 8.71 -0.29 -18.51
CA PHE A 102 8.14 -1.58 -18.11
C PHE A 102 7.93 -2.53 -19.29
N ILE A 103 7.36 -2.06 -20.40
CA ILE A 103 7.09 -2.93 -21.55
C ILE A 103 8.36 -3.37 -22.29
N LEU A 104 9.44 -2.58 -22.19
CA LEU A 104 10.72 -2.86 -22.83
C LEU A 104 11.68 -3.63 -21.92
N ASP A 105 11.37 -3.76 -20.63
CA ASP A 105 12.22 -4.44 -19.67
C ASP A 105 12.23 -5.96 -19.95
N PRO A 106 13.40 -6.57 -20.23
CA PRO A 106 13.54 -8.01 -20.44
C PRO A 106 12.97 -8.85 -19.28
N LEU A 107 12.93 -8.31 -18.06
CA LEU A 107 12.40 -8.99 -16.88
C LEU A 107 10.90 -9.30 -16.99
N TYR A 108 10.15 -8.44 -17.70
CA TYR A 108 8.68 -8.52 -17.78
C TYR A 108 8.17 -9.04 -19.11
N LEU A 109 9.06 -9.39 -20.05
CA LEU A 109 8.63 -9.95 -21.33
C LEU A 109 7.92 -11.30 -21.16
N LEU A 110 6.84 -11.46 -21.90
CA LEU A 110 6.03 -12.68 -21.88
C LEU A 110 6.43 -13.59 -23.03
N ARG A 111 6.65 -14.86 -22.72
CA ARG A 111 6.94 -15.87 -23.73
C ARG A 111 5.64 -16.36 -24.35
N ASP A 112 5.52 -16.26 -25.67
CA ASP A 112 4.40 -16.81 -26.41
C ASP A 112 4.58 -18.32 -26.71
N ASN A 113 3.55 -18.94 -27.30
CA ASN A 113 3.57 -20.36 -27.68
C ASN A 113 4.61 -20.68 -28.78
N SER A 114 5.10 -19.68 -29.51
CA SER A 114 6.20 -19.83 -30.48
C SER A 114 7.58 -19.75 -29.83
N GLY A 115 7.63 -19.40 -28.54
CA GLY A 115 8.84 -19.21 -27.77
C GLY A 115 9.44 -17.81 -27.88
N LYS A 116 8.77 -16.87 -28.56
CA LYS A 116 9.18 -15.47 -28.72
C LYS A 116 8.79 -14.67 -27.47
N TYR A 117 9.66 -13.76 -27.08
CA TYR A 117 9.39 -12.79 -26.01
C TYR A 117 8.66 -11.58 -26.57
N LEU A 118 7.51 -11.26 -25.98
CA LEU A 118 6.64 -10.15 -26.36
C LEU A 118 6.45 -9.19 -25.18
N PRO A 119 6.33 -7.88 -25.44
CA PRO A 119 6.04 -6.92 -24.39
C PRO A 119 4.71 -7.22 -23.67
N PRO A 120 4.63 -7.03 -22.34
CA PRO A 120 3.45 -7.32 -21.52
C PRO A 120 2.37 -6.23 -21.63
N PHE A 121 1.94 -5.83 -22.82
CA PHE A 121 0.94 -4.74 -23.02
C PHE A 121 -0.35 -4.94 -22.21
N LYS A 122 -0.80 -6.20 -22.03
CA LYS A 122 -2.00 -6.54 -21.26
C LYS A 122 -1.94 -6.14 -19.78
N CYS A 123 -0.76 -5.80 -19.26
CA CYS A 123 -0.57 -5.35 -17.89
C CYS A 123 -0.69 -3.82 -17.75
N LEU A 124 -0.82 -3.09 -18.85
CA LEU A 124 -1.05 -1.65 -18.84
C LEU A 124 -2.54 -1.33 -18.80
N THR A 125 -2.90 -0.21 -18.16
CA THR A 125 -4.24 0.38 -18.29
C THR A 125 -4.40 1.06 -19.64
N THR A 126 -5.65 1.34 -20.04
CA THR A 126 -5.95 2.06 -21.30
C THR A 126 -5.23 3.42 -21.40
N GLU A 127 -5.00 4.10 -20.27
CA GLU A 127 -4.26 5.37 -20.28
C GLU A 127 -2.75 5.13 -20.45
N GLN A 128 -2.19 4.13 -19.78
CA GLN A 128 -0.79 3.76 -19.90
C GLN A 128 -0.43 3.21 -21.29
N GLU A 129 -1.36 2.53 -21.95
CA GLU A 129 -1.17 2.09 -23.34
C GLU A 129 -0.95 3.27 -24.30
N LYS A 130 -1.45 4.48 -24.00
CA LYS A 130 -1.21 5.66 -24.83
C LYS A 130 0.21 6.19 -24.72
N ASP A 131 0.92 5.82 -23.65
CA ASP A 131 2.31 6.24 -23.41
C ASP A 131 3.33 5.35 -24.15
N VAL A 132 2.85 4.30 -24.81
CA VAL A 132 3.66 3.35 -25.55
C VAL A 132 3.05 3.18 -26.93
N ASP A 133 3.74 3.63 -27.98
CA ASP A 133 3.23 3.64 -29.37
C ASP A 133 2.73 2.24 -29.80
N ARG A 134 1.45 1.98 -29.56
CA ARG A 134 0.73 0.76 -29.92
C ARG A 134 0.02 0.91 -31.25
#